data_AF-A0A653CRZ7-F1
#
_entry.id   AF-A0A653CRZ7-F1
#
_cell.length_a   1.000
_cell.length_b   1.000
_cell.length_c   1.000
_cell.angle_alpha   90.00
_cell.angle_beta   90.00
_cell.angle_gamma   90.00
#
_symmetry.space_group_name_H-M   'P 1'
#
loop_
_entity.id
_entity.type
_entity.pdbx_description
1 polymer ?
#
loop_
_entity_poly.entity_id
_entity_poly.type
_entity_poly.pdbx_seq_one_letter_code
_entity_poly.pdbx_strand_id
1 'polypeptide(L)'
;MSKRMYDLCLSGRLPEGQNILLKEEMVRLKRCIFSLHRDTMPPITTHNVVDDWNDPVLNAVRRCNLFNTTYDRVKIVFHPEFLSSTNPLFGLDYDEFVRGCHLGVFPSYYEPWGYTPAECTVMGIPSRTTVQLKRLWDKIKRSRKEQLATERREMMATGGGPPRPTHAPEPAVDKIVPYIHYEIDVMDDSDGIQLHKNVNAQVFPLQQMTWPRTR
;
A
#
# COMPACT_ATOMS: atom_id res chain seq x y z
N MET A 1 -24.43 2.12 -28.17
CA MET A 1 -24.92 3.32 -27.44
C MET A 1 -24.76 4.62 -28.24
N SER A 2 -23.54 5.10 -28.55
CA SER A 2 -23.33 6.45 -29.12
C SER A 2 -24.07 6.74 -30.42
N LYS A 3 -24.12 5.78 -31.36
CA LYS A 3 -24.90 5.91 -32.59
C LYS A 3 -26.40 6.14 -32.33
N ARG A 4 -27.00 5.35 -31.43
CA ARG A 4 -28.42 5.49 -31.06
C ARG A 4 -28.71 6.81 -30.37
N MET A 5 -27.81 7.26 -29.50
CA MET A 5 -27.90 8.57 -28.87
C MET A 5 -27.87 9.69 -29.92
N TYR A 6 -26.94 9.61 -30.88
CA TYR A 6 -26.84 10.56 -31.99
C TYR A 6 -28.11 10.59 -32.86
N ASP A 7 -28.60 9.43 -33.29
CA ASP A 7 -29.79 9.33 -34.13
C ASP A 7 -31.06 9.86 -33.43
N LEU A 8 -31.19 9.64 -32.12
CA LEU A 8 -32.32 10.15 -31.32
C LEU A 8 -32.27 11.67 -31.16
N CYS A 9 -31.10 12.23 -30.85
CA CYS A 9 -30.93 13.68 -30.76
C CYS A 9 -31.19 14.36 -32.10
N LEU A 10 -30.75 13.77 -33.22
CA LEU A 10 -31.06 14.26 -34.56
C LEU A 10 -32.56 14.27 -34.87
N SER A 11 -33.32 13.32 -34.30
CA SER A 11 -34.79 13.30 -34.41
C SER A 11 -35.51 14.36 -33.55
N GLY A 12 -34.77 15.21 -32.85
CA GLY A 12 -35.31 16.25 -31.95
C GLY A 12 -35.84 15.70 -30.63
N ARG A 13 -35.51 14.45 -30.28
CA ARG A 13 -35.94 13.79 -29.04
C ARG A 13 -34.78 13.63 -28.08
N LEU A 14 -35.03 13.86 -26.80
CA LEU A 14 -34.05 13.55 -25.76
C LEU A 14 -33.99 12.02 -25.56
N PRO A 15 -32.80 11.41 -25.54
CA PRO A 15 -32.66 9.98 -25.44
C PRO A 15 -32.92 9.50 -24.01
N GLU A 16 -33.93 8.67 -23.82
CA GLU A 16 -34.24 8.01 -22.55
C GLU A 16 -33.39 6.74 -22.33
N GLY A 17 -33.25 6.30 -21.07
CA GLY A 17 -32.40 5.17 -20.70
C GLY A 17 -32.72 3.86 -21.43
N GLN A 18 -34.00 3.58 -21.68
CA GLN A 18 -34.44 2.37 -22.41
C GLN A 18 -34.05 2.40 -23.90
N ASN A 19 -33.90 3.61 -24.48
CA ASN A 19 -33.48 3.79 -25.87
C ASN A 19 -31.95 3.66 -26.02
N ILE A 20 -31.21 3.97 -24.94
CA ILE A 20 -29.74 3.93 -24.91
C ILE A 20 -29.22 2.54 -24.51
N LEU A 21 -29.83 1.86 -23.54
CA LEU A 21 -29.40 0.54 -23.07
C LEU A 21 -30.44 -0.52 -23.39
N LEU A 22 -30.17 -1.34 -24.40
CA LEU A 22 -31.10 -2.41 -24.81
C LEU A 22 -31.06 -3.58 -23.83
N LYS A 23 -32.13 -4.38 -23.83
CA LYS A 23 -32.23 -5.59 -23.00
C LYS A 23 -31.07 -6.57 -23.24
N GLU A 24 -30.65 -6.75 -24.49
CA GLU A 24 -29.52 -7.63 -24.84
C GLU A 24 -28.18 -7.13 -24.26
N GLU A 25 -27.94 -5.82 -24.32
CA GLU A 25 -26.76 -5.20 -23.72
C GLU A 25 -26.78 -5.32 -22.20
N MET A 26 -27.96 -5.17 -21.59
CA MET A 26 -28.14 -5.38 -20.15
C MET A 26 -27.86 -6.83 -19.74
N VAL A 27 -28.27 -7.82 -20.55
CA VAL A 27 -27.93 -9.24 -20.31
C VAL A 27 -26.42 -9.46 -20.43
N ARG A 28 -25.77 -8.87 -21.44
CA ARG A 28 -24.31 -8.96 -21.61
C ARG A 28 -23.56 -8.33 -20.42
N LEU A 29 -23.98 -7.16 -19.95
CA LEU A 29 -23.41 -6.50 -18.78
C LEU A 29 -23.59 -7.34 -17.51
N LYS A 30 -24.78 -7.90 -17.29
CA LYS A 30 -25.02 -8.80 -16.14
C LYS A 30 -24.11 -10.03 -16.18
N ARG A 31 -23.87 -10.62 -17.36
CA ARG A 31 -22.91 -11.72 -17.52
C ARG A 31 -21.49 -11.28 -17.16
N CYS A 32 -21.05 -10.11 -17.61
CA CYS A 32 -19.72 -9.58 -17.23
C CYS A 32 -19.60 -9.35 -15.72
N ILE A 33 -20.60 -8.72 -15.09
CA ILE A 33 -20.62 -8.49 -13.63
C ILE A 33 -20.55 -9.82 -12.87
N PHE A 34 -21.31 -10.82 -13.33
CA PHE A 34 -21.30 -12.15 -12.74
C PHE A 34 -19.91 -12.81 -12.85
N SER A 35 -19.25 -12.72 -14.02
CA SER A 35 -17.89 -13.24 -14.21
C SER A 35 -16.81 -12.51 -13.40
N LEU A 36 -17.06 -11.25 -13.01
CA LEU A 36 -16.16 -10.47 -12.15
C LEU A 36 -16.34 -10.77 -10.66
N HIS A 37 -17.42 -11.45 -10.28
CA HIS A 37 -17.69 -11.79 -8.88
C HIS A 37 -16.63 -12.77 -8.35
N ARG A 38 -16.10 -12.48 -7.16
CA ARG A 38 -15.10 -13.31 -6.48
C ARG A 38 -15.37 -13.30 -4.97
N ASP A 39 -15.30 -14.47 -4.35
CA ASP A 39 -15.46 -14.66 -2.90
C ASP A 39 -14.13 -14.58 -2.14
N THR A 40 -13.01 -14.56 -2.86
CA THR A 40 -11.67 -14.53 -2.30
C THR A 40 -11.12 -13.11 -2.23
N MET A 41 -10.19 -12.89 -1.29
CA MET A 41 -9.45 -11.62 -1.23
C MET A 41 -8.50 -11.49 -2.44
N PRO A 42 -8.20 -10.25 -2.88
CA PRO A 42 -7.19 -10.04 -3.91
C PRO A 42 -5.85 -10.65 -3.50
N PRO A 43 -5.21 -11.47 -4.36
CA PRO A 43 -3.97 -12.14 -4.02
C PRO A 43 -2.85 -11.12 -3.77
N ILE A 44 -1.92 -11.49 -2.88
CA ILE A 44 -0.74 -10.67 -2.58
C ILE A 44 0.31 -10.82 -3.68
N THR A 45 0.52 -12.04 -4.21
CA THR A 45 1.50 -12.31 -5.27
C THR A 45 0.81 -12.57 -6.60
N THR A 46 1.42 -12.16 -7.71
CA THR A 46 0.93 -12.46 -9.06
C THR A 46 1.37 -13.84 -9.57
N HIS A 47 2.41 -14.41 -8.98
CA HIS A 47 3.03 -15.66 -9.42
C HIS A 47 2.99 -16.73 -8.33
N ASN A 48 3.03 -17.99 -8.77
CA ASN A 48 3.23 -19.13 -7.88
C ASN A 48 4.71 -19.18 -7.48
N VAL A 49 5.02 -18.75 -6.26
CA VAL A 49 6.38 -18.81 -5.71
C VAL A 49 6.69 -20.25 -5.31
N VAL A 50 7.84 -20.77 -5.75
CA VAL A 50 8.23 -22.18 -5.54
C VAL A 50 8.34 -22.53 -4.05
N ASP A 51 9.05 -21.70 -3.29
CA ASP A 51 9.20 -21.84 -1.83
C ASP A 51 8.54 -20.68 -1.09
N ASP A 52 7.23 -20.58 -1.27
CA ASP A 52 6.37 -19.51 -0.72
C ASP A 52 6.49 -19.34 0.80
N TRP A 53 6.76 -20.43 1.54
CA TRP A 53 6.80 -20.41 3.01
C TRP A 53 8.13 -19.89 3.56
N ASN A 54 9.21 -19.95 2.78
CA ASN A 54 10.51 -19.40 3.16
C ASN A 54 10.82 -18.08 2.44
N ASP A 55 9.97 -17.64 1.51
CA ASP A 55 10.13 -16.35 0.84
C ASP A 55 10.08 -15.20 1.86
N PRO A 56 11.14 -14.37 1.94
CA PRO A 56 11.24 -13.32 2.95
C PRO A 56 10.18 -12.22 2.77
N VAL A 57 9.80 -11.91 1.53
CA VAL A 57 8.80 -10.88 1.22
C VAL A 57 7.42 -11.34 1.69
N LEU A 58 7.00 -12.53 1.28
CA LEU A 58 5.70 -13.08 1.65
C LEU A 58 5.60 -13.33 3.15
N ASN A 59 6.68 -13.77 3.79
CA ASN A 59 6.74 -13.89 5.24
C ASN A 59 6.62 -12.54 5.95
N ALA A 60 7.29 -11.49 5.48
CA ALA A 60 7.15 -10.15 6.04
C ALA A 60 5.71 -9.62 5.91
N VAL A 61 5.09 -9.81 4.75
CA VAL A 61 3.69 -9.41 4.50
C VAL A 61 2.73 -10.15 5.45
N ARG A 62 2.93 -11.46 5.66
CA ARG A 62 2.17 -12.26 6.64
C ARG A 62 2.37 -11.77 8.07
N ARG A 63 3.61 -11.52 8.49
CA ARG A 63 3.93 -10.99 9.83
C ARG A 63 3.25 -9.64 10.10
N CYS A 64 3.13 -8.81 9.07
CA CYS A 64 2.48 -7.50 9.15
C CYS A 64 0.95 -7.54 8.98
N ASN A 65 0.34 -8.72 8.77
CA ASN A 65 -1.09 -8.90 8.52
C ASN A 65 -1.65 -8.08 7.34
N LEU A 66 -0.88 -7.97 6.25
CA LEU A 66 -1.28 -7.20 5.07
C LEU A 66 -1.88 -8.13 4.01
N PHE A 67 -3.19 -8.41 4.13
CA PHE A 67 -3.88 -9.42 3.32
C PHE A 67 -4.81 -8.84 2.25
N ASN A 68 -4.68 -7.55 1.93
CA ASN A 68 -5.56 -6.84 1.00
C ASN A 68 -7.05 -6.90 1.39
N THR A 69 -7.35 -6.98 2.68
CA THR A 69 -8.72 -7.02 3.20
C THR A 69 -9.48 -5.74 2.83
N THR A 70 -10.81 -5.74 2.84
CA THR A 70 -11.59 -4.53 2.54
C THR A 70 -11.29 -3.34 3.44
N TYR A 71 -10.77 -3.58 4.66
CA TYR A 71 -10.45 -2.56 5.64
C TYR A 71 -9.04 -1.97 5.48
N ASP A 72 -8.15 -2.66 4.76
CA ASP A 72 -6.78 -2.21 4.56
C ASP A 72 -6.76 -1.00 3.63
N ARG A 73 -6.24 0.13 4.11
CA ARG A 73 -6.08 1.34 3.28
C ARG A 73 -4.91 1.26 2.32
N VAL A 74 -3.94 0.39 2.59
CA VAL A 74 -2.78 0.12 1.75
C VAL A 74 -2.92 -1.29 1.22
N LYS A 75 -2.77 -1.45 -0.09
CA LYS A 75 -2.79 -2.75 -0.77
C LYS A 75 -1.38 -3.11 -1.21
N ILE A 76 -1.06 -4.40 -1.21
CA ILE A 76 0.24 -4.92 -1.62
C ILE A 76 0.03 -5.87 -2.80
N VAL A 77 0.86 -5.68 -3.83
CA VAL A 77 1.01 -6.61 -4.94
C VAL A 77 2.49 -6.89 -5.09
N PHE A 78 2.89 -8.13 -4.83
CA PHE A 78 4.23 -8.66 -5.04
C PHE A 78 4.30 -9.30 -6.43
N HIS A 79 5.19 -8.78 -7.27
CA HIS A 79 5.40 -9.26 -8.63
C HIS A 79 6.84 -9.75 -8.79
N PRO A 80 7.12 -11.05 -8.54
CA PRO A 80 8.47 -11.60 -8.59
C PRO A 80 8.91 -11.94 -10.04
N GLU A 81 8.75 -11.00 -10.96
CA GLU A 81 9.18 -11.09 -12.36
C GLU A 81 9.55 -9.70 -12.88
N PHE A 82 10.41 -9.62 -13.89
CA PHE A 82 10.67 -8.35 -14.56
C PHE A 82 9.45 -7.88 -15.34
N LEU A 83 9.20 -6.57 -15.31
CA LEU A 83 8.13 -5.96 -16.09
C LEU A 83 8.47 -6.01 -17.58
N SER A 84 7.48 -6.42 -18.37
CA SER A 84 7.54 -6.46 -19.82
C SER A 84 6.16 -6.19 -20.40
N SER A 85 6.12 -5.45 -21.49
CA SER A 85 4.93 -5.25 -22.34
C SER A 85 4.31 -6.56 -22.84
N THR A 86 5.07 -7.66 -22.84
CA THR A 86 4.57 -9.00 -23.19
C THR A 86 3.81 -9.70 -22.06
N ASN A 87 3.94 -9.23 -20.81
CA ASN A 87 3.26 -9.83 -19.67
C ASN A 87 1.75 -9.47 -19.69
N PRO A 88 0.84 -10.48 -19.67
CA PRO A 88 -0.61 -10.24 -19.78
C PRO A 88 -1.23 -9.52 -18.58
N LEU A 89 -0.52 -9.40 -17.45
CA LEU A 89 -1.05 -8.76 -16.24
C LEU A 89 -1.02 -7.23 -16.33
N PHE A 90 0.16 -6.68 -16.63
CA PHE A 90 0.36 -5.23 -16.67
C PHE A 90 0.42 -4.68 -18.09
N GLY A 91 1.01 -5.43 -19.03
CA GLY A 91 1.18 -4.98 -20.41
C GLY A 91 2.01 -3.70 -20.56
N LEU A 92 2.98 -3.49 -19.66
CA LEU A 92 3.83 -2.28 -19.61
C LEU A 92 5.30 -2.68 -19.47
N ASP A 93 6.17 -1.94 -20.15
CA ASP A 93 7.61 -2.01 -19.89
C ASP A 93 7.96 -1.26 -18.59
N TYR A 94 9.15 -1.52 -18.06
CA TYR A 94 9.57 -1.00 -16.75
C TYR A 94 9.50 0.53 -16.64
N ASP A 95 9.94 1.27 -17.67
CA ASP A 95 9.94 2.74 -17.64
C ASP A 95 8.52 3.33 -17.73
N GLU A 96 7.64 2.71 -18.50
CA GLU A 96 6.22 3.07 -18.56
C GLU A 96 5.53 2.85 -17.22
N PHE A 97 5.83 1.73 -16.55
CA PHE A 97 5.30 1.44 -15.22
C PHE A 97 5.79 2.45 -14.18
N VAL A 98 7.08 2.77 -14.18
CA VAL A 98 7.65 3.79 -13.28
C VAL A 98 6.99 5.14 -13.50
N ARG A 99 6.81 5.57 -14.76
CA ARG A 99 6.09 6.82 -15.10
C ARG A 99 4.62 6.83 -14.66
N GLY A 100 3.98 5.67 -14.57
CA GLY A 100 2.62 5.52 -14.05
C GLY A 100 2.53 5.59 -12.52
N CYS A 101 3.66 5.52 -11.82
CA CYS A 101 3.71 5.51 -10.36
C CYS A 101 3.85 6.93 -9.78
N HIS A 102 3.36 7.10 -8.54
CA HIS A 102 3.37 8.40 -7.86
C HIS A 102 4.62 8.63 -7.00
N LEU A 103 5.25 7.55 -6.53
CA LEU A 103 6.35 7.59 -5.57
C LEU A 103 7.19 6.31 -5.67
N GLY A 104 8.51 6.47 -5.83
CA GLY A 104 9.47 5.37 -5.63
C GLY A 104 9.98 5.36 -4.19
N VAL A 105 10.04 4.18 -3.56
CA VAL A 105 10.55 4.03 -2.18
C VAL A 105 11.66 2.98 -2.19
N PHE A 106 12.88 3.41 -1.86
CA PHE A 106 14.10 2.60 -1.97
C PHE A 106 14.87 2.64 -0.63
N PRO A 107 14.41 1.86 0.39
CA PRO A 107 14.99 1.85 1.73
C PRO A 107 16.21 0.93 1.82
N SER A 108 17.12 1.01 0.85
CA SER A 108 18.29 0.13 0.73
C SER A 108 19.28 0.34 1.88
N TYR A 109 19.77 -0.75 2.47
CA TYR A 109 20.85 -0.71 3.46
C TYR A 109 22.22 -0.54 2.78
N TYR A 110 22.45 -1.26 1.69
CA TYR A 110 23.66 -1.20 0.88
C TYR A 110 23.33 -0.89 -0.59
N GLU A 111 23.52 0.36 -1.01
CA GLU A 111 23.29 0.79 -2.40
C GLU A 111 24.30 1.89 -2.77
N PRO A 112 25.47 1.52 -3.34
CA PRO A 112 26.58 2.47 -3.54
C PRO A 112 26.27 3.62 -4.52
N TRP A 113 25.39 3.39 -5.50
CA TRP A 113 25.15 4.34 -6.60
C TRP A 113 23.72 4.84 -6.72
N GLY A 114 22.72 3.98 -6.50
CA GLY A 114 21.32 4.40 -6.56
C GLY A 114 20.76 4.59 -7.97
N TYR A 115 20.92 3.60 -8.87
CA TYR A 115 20.42 3.72 -10.24
C TYR A 115 18.90 3.88 -10.29
N THR A 116 18.16 3.06 -9.54
CA THR A 116 16.69 3.08 -9.52
C THR A 116 16.09 4.41 -9.03
N PRO A 117 16.54 5.01 -7.90
CA PRO A 117 16.07 6.34 -7.52
C PRO A 117 16.52 7.46 -8.48
N ALA A 118 17.67 7.31 -9.16
CA ALA A 118 18.12 8.26 -10.18
C ALA A 118 17.25 8.19 -11.44
N GLU A 119 16.92 6.98 -11.91
CA GLU A 119 15.97 6.75 -13.02
C GLU A 119 14.61 7.38 -12.73
N CYS A 120 14.07 7.17 -11.52
CA CYS A 120 12.82 7.82 -11.09
C CYS A 120 12.91 9.34 -11.22
N THR A 121 14.03 9.94 -10.82
CA THR A 121 14.24 11.39 -10.90
C THR A 121 14.26 11.88 -12.35
N VAL A 122 14.93 11.16 -13.25
CA VAL A 122 14.95 11.46 -14.69
C VAL A 122 13.54 11.38 -15.28
N MET A 123 12.72 10.44 -14.81
CA MET A 123 11.33 10.27 -15.23
C MET A 123 10.35 11.24 -14.55
N GLY A 124 10.85 12.15 -13.69
CA GLY A 124 10.02 13.12 -12.96
C GLY A 124 9.22 12.52 -11.81
N ILE A 125 9.54 11.30 -11.39
CA ILE A 125 8.86 10.60 -10.30
C ILE A 125 9.61 10.86 -8.99
N PRO A 126 8.94 11.38 -7.95
CA PRO A 126 9.60 11.60 -6.67
C PRO A 126 10.04 10.25 -6.09
N SER A 127 11.25 10.19 -5.55
CA SER A 127 11.79 9.00 -4.90
C SER A 127 12.22 9.30 -3.46
N ARG A 128 12.16 8.28 -2.60
CA ARG A 128 12.59 8.35 -1.20
C ARG A 128 13.64 7.29 -0.92
N THR A 129 14.85 7.72 -0.60
CA THR A 129 15.95 6.85 -0.19
C THR A 129 16.07 6.74 1.33
N THR A 130 16.87 5.79 1.82
CA THR A 130 17.09 5.54 3.26
C THR A 130 17.42 6.79 4.06
N VAL A 131 18.30 7.67 3.55
CA VAL A 131 18.68 8.91 4.25
C VAL A 131 17.48 9.85 4.40
N GLN A 132 16.66 9.97 3.37
CA GLN A 132 15.48 10.83 3.38
C GLN A 132 14.37 10.25 4.28
N LEU A 133 14.17 8.94 4.23
CA LEU A 133 13.22 8.23 5.09
C LEU A 133 13.62 8.34 6.57
N LYS A 134 14.90 8.17 6.89
CA LYS A 134 15.43 8.36 8.25
C LYS A 134 15.19 9.78 8.76
N ARG A 135 15.48 10.80 7.94
CA ARG A 135 15.20 12.21 8.29
C ARG A 135 13.72 12.46 8.52
N LEU A 136 12.86 11.89 7.69
CA LEU A 136 11.40 11.99 7.84
C LEU A 136 10.96 11.36 9.16
N TRP A 137 11.45 10.16 9.46
CA TRP A 137 11.19 9.44 10.70
C TRP A 137 11.62 10.24 11.93
N ASP A 138 12.83 10.78 11.93
CA ASP A 138 13.36 11.61 13.02
C ASP A 138 12.54 12.90 13.19
N LYS A 139 12.01 13.46 12.09
CA LYS A 139 11.12 14.62 12.13
C LYS A 139 9.76 14.26 12.74
N ILE A 140 9.18 13.13 12.37
CA ILE A 140 7.91 12.64 12.94
C ILE A 140 8.08 12.37 14.43
N LYS A 141 9.16 11.68 14.84
CA LYS A 141 9.48 11.42 16.25
C LYS A 141 9.63 12.71 17.06
N ARG A 142 10.36 13.70 16.54
CA ARG A 142 10.53 15.00 17.21
C ARG A 142 9.21 15.77 17.33
N SER A 143 8.48 15.90 16.23
CA SER A 143 7.17 16.57 16.21
C SER A 143 6.22 15.97 17.26
N ARG A 144 6.17 14.63 17.36
CA ARG A 144 5.33 13.97 18.36
C ARG A 144 5.80 14.22 19.80
N LYS A 145 7.10 14.21 20.04
CA LYS A 145 7.66 14.53 21.37
C LYS A 145 7.31 15.95 21.80
N GLU A 146 7.34 16.90 20.87
CA GLU A 146 6.95 18.30 21.11
C GLU A 146 5.45 18.44 21.40
N GLN A 147 4.59 17.74 20.65
CA GLN A 147 3.14 17.69 20.90
C GLN A 147 2.83 17.16 22.30
N LEU A 148 3.40 16.00 22.68
CA LEU A 148 3.21 15.41 24.00
C LEU A 148 3.74 16.30 25.13
N ALA A 149 4.86 17.00 24.91
CA ALA A 149 5.40 17.95 25.89
C ALA A 149 4.46 19.16 26.06
N THR A 150 3.84 19.62 24.97
CA THR A 150 2.86 20.70 24.97
C THR A 150 1.58 20.27 25.68
N GLU A 151 1.02 19.10 25.34
CA GLU A 151 -0.14 18.51 26.01
C GLU A 151 0.10 18.35 27.53
N ARG A 152 1.28 17.86 27.94
CA ARG A 152 1.65 17.74 29.37
C ARG A 152 1.74 19.10 30.06
N ARG A 153 2.33 20.10 29.40
CA ARG A 153 2.44 21.47 29.93
C ARG A 153 1.06 22.11 30.09
N GLU A 154 0.16 21.87 29.15
CA GLU A 154 -1.24 22.33 29.21
C GLU A 154 -2.02 21.63 30.32
N MET A 155 -1.88 20.30 30.47
CA MET A 155 -2.49 19.55 31.58
C MET A 155 -2.00 20.05 32.96
N MET A 156 -0.72 20.40 33.07
CA MET A 156 -0.20 21.02 34.31
C MET A 156 -0.78 22.43 34.53
N ALA A 157 -1.00 23.20 33.47
CA ALA A 157 -1.59 24.54 33.54
C ALA A 157 -3.09 24.53 33.91
N THR A 158 -3.82 23.46 33.54
CA THR A 158 -5.24 23.27 33.91
C THR A 158 -5.43 22.58 35.26
N GLY A 159 -4.34 22.34 36.02
CA GLY A 159 -4.41 21.67 37.33
C GLY A 159 -4.82 20.19 37.24
N GLY A 160 -4.55 19.53 36.10
CA GLY A 160 -4.91 18.13 35.84
C GLY A 160 -6.18 17.92 35.01
N GLY A 161 -6.83 19.00 34.56
CA GLY A 161 -7.95 18.94 33.63
C GLY A 161 -7.53 18.61 32.19
N PRO A 162 -8.46 18.18 31.33
CA PRO A 162 -8.15 17.87 29.93
C PRO A 162 -7.54 19.08 29.21
N PRO A 163 -6.53 18.86 28.34
CA PRO A 163 -5.89 19.93 27.58
C PRO A 163 -6.91 20.60 26.65
N ARG A 164 -6.75 21.90 26.40
CA ARG A 164 -7.61 22.62 25.45
C ARG A 164 -7.17 22.21 24.04
N PRO A 165 -8.07 21.78 23.13
CA PRO A 165 -7.66 21.41 21.79
C PRO A 165 -7.20 22.66 21.02
N THR A 166 -5.88 22.85 20.94
CA THR A 166 -5.25 23.98 20.23
C THR A 166 -5.04 23.69 18.74
N HIS A 167 -4.96 22.42 18.35
CA HIS A 167 -4.92 21.98 16.96
C HIS A 167 -5.80 20.74 16.75
N ALA A 168 -6.40 20.61 15.56
CA ALA A 168 -7.07 19.36 15.19
C ALA A 168 -6.02 18.23 15.20
N PRO A 169 -6.28 17.09 15.86
CA PRO A 169 -5.36 15.95 15.82
C PRO A 169 -5.09 15.60 14.35
N GLU A 170 -3.82 15.43 13.98
CA GLU A 170 -3.46 14.94 12.64
C GLU A 170 -3.74 13.43 12.63
N PRO A 171 -4.90 12.99 12.11
CA PRO A 171 -5.37 11.62 12.34
C PRO A 171 -4.51 10.57 11.62
N ALA A 172 -3.63 11.02 10.71
CA ALA A 172 -2.66 10.18 10.03
C ALA A 172 -1.48 9.82 10.94
N VAL A 173 -0.99 10.76 11.75
CA VAL A 173 0.15 10.54 12.65
C VAL A 173 -0.27 9.64 13.80
N ASP A 174 -1.42 9.91 14.43
CA ASP A 174 -1.93 9.11 15.55
C ASP A 174 -2.15 7.63 15.18
N LYS A 175 -2.53 7.35 13.93
CA LYS A 175 -2.71 5.98 13.43
C LYS A 175 -1.38 5.24 13.25
N ILE A 176 -0.28 5.94 13.00
CA ILE A 176 1.05 5.32 12.88
C ILE A 176 1.79 5.26 14.22
N VAL A 177 1.34 5.97 15.25
CA VAL A 177 1.98 6.03 16.58
C VAL A 177 2.33 4.65 17.17
N PRO A 178 1.46 3.61 17.14
CA PRO A 178 1.82 2.30 17.66
C PRO A 178 3.03 1.67 16.95
N TYR A 179 3.21 2.01 15.67
CA TYR A 179 4.27 1.49 14.81
C TYR A 179 5.52 2.38 14.83
N ILE A 180 5.45 3.63 15.32
CA ILE A 180 6.62 4.52 15.45
C ILE A 180 7.68 3.94 16.40
N HIS A 181 7.24 3.14 17.36
CA HIS A 181 8.10 2.47 18.35
C HIS A 181 8.44 1.03 17.97
N TYR A 182 7.90 0.54 16.85
CA TYR A 182 8.14 -0.80 16.37
C TYR A 182 9.43 -0.81 15.55
N GLU A 183 10.51 -1.37 16.12
CA GLU A 183 11.71 -1.72 15.37
C GLU A 183 11.54 -3.14 14.84
N ILE A 184 11.72 -3.31 13.53
CA ILE A 184 11.70 -4.63 12.90
C ILE A 184 13.07 -5.27 13.17
N ASP A 185 13.10 -6.31 14.01
CA ASP A 185 14.32 -7.05 14.41
C ASP A 185 14.95 -7.89 13.28
N VAL A 186 14.40 -7.83 12.07
CA VAL A 186 14.85 -8.64 10.93
C VAL A 186 15.17 -7.72 9.76
N MET A 187 16.46 -7.49 9.54
CA MET A 187 16.99 -7.01 8.27
C MET A 187 17.20 -8.25 7.38
N ASP A 188 16.20 -8.58 6.58
CA ASP A 188 16.36 -9.50 5.45
C ASP A 188 16.89 -8.67 4.26
N ASP A 189 18.12 -8.93 3.85
CA ASP A 189 18.70 -8.39 2.62
C ASP A 189 18.11 -9.13 1.39
N SER A 190 18.11 -8.51 0.21
CA SER A 190 17.69 -9.17 -1.05
C SER A 190 18.51 -10.43 -1.36
N ASP A 191 19.66 -10.56 -0.69
CA ASP A 191 20.64 -11.64 -0.88
C ASP A 191 20.49 -12.77 0.14
N GLY A 192 19.43 -12.78 0.97
CA GLY A 192 19.11 -13.87 1.90
C GLY A 192 20.02 -13.97 3.12
N ILE A 193 20.78 -12.91 3.44
CA ILE A 193 21.66 -12.86 4.61
C ILE A 193 20.90 -12.27 5.81
N GLN A 194 20.76 -13.05 6.88
CA GLN A 194 20.25 -12.54 8.16
C GLN A 194 21.33 -11.71 8.87
N LEU A 195 21.10 -10.41 8.98
CA LEU A 195 21.96 -9.51 9.75
C LEU A 195 21.56 -9.57 11.25
N HIS A 196 22.42 -10.11 12.11
CA HIS A 196 22.19 -10.14 13.57
C HIS A 196 22.87 -8.97 14.32
N LYS A 197 22.14 -8.36 15.27
CA LYS A 197 22.51 -7.95 16.68
C LYS A 197 21.57 -6.82 17.15
N ASN A 198 21.11 -6.68 18.41
CA ASN A 198 21.64 -7.05 19.73
C ASN A 198 20.45 -7.24 20.70
N VAL A 199 20.52 -8.22 21.60
CA VAL A 199 19.44 -8.68 22.49
C VAL A 199 19.09 -7.61 23.53
N ASN A 200 17.94 -6.93 23.40
CA ASN A 200 17.19 -6.31 24.50
C ASN A 200 15.87 -5.69 24.01
N ALA A 201 14.89 -6.51 23.63
CA ALA A 201 13.50 -6.06 23.52
C ALA A 201 12.56 -7.18 23.98
N GLN A 202 11.65 -6.84 24.89
CA GLN A 202 10.68 -7.78 25.45
C GLN A 202 9.68 -8.21 24.37
N VAL A 203 9.68 -9.52 24.09
CA VAL A 203 8.73 -10.19 23.19
C VAL A 203 7.36 -10.27 23.88
N PHE A 204 6.32 -9.71 23.27
CA PHE A 204 4.94 -10.05 23.62
C PHE A 204 4.49 -11.25 22.77
N PRO A 205 3.98 -12.33 23.39
CA PRO A 205 3.59 -13.53 22.64
C PRO A 205 2.28 -13.29 21.88
N LEU A 206 2.32 -13.48 20.55
CA LEU A 206 1.11 -13.56 19.72
C LEU A 206 0.47 -14.94 19.88
N GLN A 207 -0.82 -14.95 20.22
CA GLN A 207 -1.64 -16.16 20.24
C GLN A 207 -1.59 -16.85 18.87
N GLN A 208 -1.19 -18.12 18.86
CA GLN A 208 -1.22 -18.98 17.68
C GLN A 208 -2.67 -19.19 17.25
N MET A 209 -3.03 -18.63 16.09
CA MET A 209 -4.30 -18.90 15.44
C MET A 209 -3.99 -19.76 14.20
N THR A 210 -4.26 -21.06 14.30
CA THR A 210 -4.05 -22.04 13.23
C THR A 210 -5.11 -21.90 12.13
N TRP A 211 -4.69 -21.86 10.86
CA TRP A 211 -5.58 -21.77 9.70
C TRP A 211 -5.88 -23.16 9.07
N PRO A 212 -7.05 -23.37 8.42
CA PRO A 212 -7.35 -24.61 7.71
C PRO A 212 -6.59 -24.72 6.38
N ARG A 213 -5.99 -25.90 6.14
CA ARG A 213 -5.35 -26.24 4.86
C ARG A 213 -6.39 -26.25 3.74
N THR A 214 -6.20 -25.41 2.71
CA THR A 214 -6.88 -25.59 1.43
C THR A 214 -6.13 -26.62 0.60
N ARG A 215 -6.86 -27.61 0.08
CA ARG A 215 -6.41 -28.61 -0.89
C ARG A 215 -6.24 -28.00 -2.27
#